data_AF-A0AAD1DSF1-F1
#
_entry.id   AF-A0AAD1DSF1-F1
#
_cell.length_a   1.000
_cell.length_b   1.000
_cell.length_c   1.000
_cell.angle_alpha   90.00
_cell.angle_beta   90.00
_cell.angle_gamma   90.00
#
_symmetry.space_group_name_H-M   'P 1'
#
loop_
_entity.id
_entity.type
_entity.pdbx_description
1 polymer ?
#
loop_
_entity_poly.entity_id
_entity_poly.type
_entity_poly.pdbx_seq_one_letter_code
_entity_poly.pdbx_strand_id
1 'polypeptide(L)'
;MNKFTFLLILTGACTYAQNNEDQEALKKCRKEFNKKICLADEDKDNVPFYLDKCPTESGPIENLGCPWPDTDKDGLVDKDDACPSVAGPVENKGCPWEDTDGDGVLDKDDNCPTVPGPASNNGCYVISCTLGNEPQILMEKFDMNIQNIDKIYDLINKKILDDIVEKIPKKDLMGPKGFFYLQYIDHKSYIDENTPDNGLSPGYNFLITRFWNQNVLEYARKKYGKDIYLSTPMSHEYLSTYHKIIGDSSFNYMMKYYSKQSLKIKIAGKQPTNFDSSIDIRVSFITPYQIRVSYYQSYTLYEYKNNSWNLVKE
;
A
#
# COMPACT_ATOMS: atom_id res chain seq x y z
N MET A 1 19.41 -59.24 -0.21
CA MET A 1 18.34 -60.17 -0.64
C MET A 1 17.21 -60.09 0.37
N ASN A 2 15.98 -59.99 -0.15
CA ASN A 2 14.67 -60.18 0.50
C ASN A 2 14.20 -59.16 1.53
N LYS A 3 12.95 -58.70 1.53
CA LYS A 3 11.92 -58.44 0.50
C LYS A 3 10.77 -57.81 1.32
N PHE A 4 10.19 -56.73 0.80
CA PHE A 4 8.92 -56.10 1.16
C PHE A 4 7.94 -56.99 1.97
N THR A 5 7.46 -56.51 3.13
CA THR A 5 6.11 -56.89 3.61
C THR A 5 5.57 -55.90 4.65
N PHE A 6 4.26 -55.70 4.57
CA PHE A 6 3.34 -55.07 5.53
C PHE A 6 3.13 -53.54 5.47
N LEU A 7 2.41 -53.10 4.43
CA LEU A 7 1.41 -52.04 4.57
C LEU A 7 0.18 -52.41 3.72
N LEU A 8 -0.74 -53.23 4.27
CA LEU A 8 -1.96 -53.66 3.57
C LEU A 8 -3.05 -54.11 4.55
N ILE A 9 -3.47 -53.24 5.49
CA ILE A 9 -4.67 -53.50 6.34
C ILE A 9 -5.48 -52.21 6.63
N LEU A 10 -5.63 -51.29 5.66
CA LEU A 10 -6.59 -50.18 5.82
C LEU A 10 -7.69 -50.13 4.74
N THR A 11 -7.56 -50.87 3.64
CA THR A 11 -8.52 -50.82 2.52
C THR A 11 -9.75 -51.71 2.72
N GLY A 12 -9.66 -52.79 3.48
CA GLY A 12 -10.74 -53.78 3.61
C GLY A 12 -11.94 -53.36 4.47
N ALA A 13 -11.76 -52.43 5.41
CA ALA A 13 -12.83 -51.99 6.31
C ALA A 13 -13.78 -50.97 5.63
N CYS A 14 -13.24 -50.03 4.85
CA CYS A 14 -14.04 -49.03 4.13
C CYS A 14 -14.91 -49.68 3.04
N THR A 15 -14.38 -50.64 2.28
CA THR A 15 -15.14 -51.33 1.24
C THR A 15 -16.30 -52.15 1.79
N TYR A 16 -16.18 -52.69 3.01
CA TYR A 16 -17.24 -53.45 3.67
C TYR A 16 -18.36 -52.54 4.19
N ALA A 17 -18.01 -51.37 4.75
CA ALA A 17 -18.98 -50.39 5.22
C ALA A 17 -19.81 -49.82 4.06
N GLN A 18 -19.15 -49.43 2.96
CA GLN A 18 -19.80 -48.86 1.78
C GLN A 18 -20.74 -49.86 1.09
N ASN A 19 -20.32 -51.13 0.98
CA ASN A 19 -21.19 -52.21 0.49
C ASN A 19 -22.44 -52.43 1.36
N ASN A 20 -22.38 -52.19 2.68
CA ASN A 20 -23.55 -52.33 3.54
C ASN A 20 -24.52 -51.15 3.41
N GLU A 21 -24.00 -49.92 3.32
CA GLU A 21 -24.81 -48.72 3.11
C GLU A 21 -25.57 -48.76 1.77
N ASP A 22 -24.90 -49.18 0.69
CA ASP A 22 -25.52 -49.33 -0.62
C ASP A 22 -26.64 -50.40 -0.61
N GLN A 23 -26.42 -51.51 0.08
CA GLN A 23 -27.44 -52.55 0.25
C GLN A 23 -28.65 -52.05 1.06
N GLU A 24 -28.44 -51.20 2.06
CA GLU A 24 -29.53 -50.59 2.84
C GLU A 24 -30.30 -49.54 2.02
N ALA A 25 -29.60 -48.68 1.27
CA ALA A 25 -30.21 -47.72 0.35
C ALA A 25 -31.10 -48.43 -0.70
N LEU A 26 -30.60 -49.52 -1.28
CA LEU A 26 -31.36 -50.32 -2.24
C LEU A 26 -32.58 -51.00 -1.59
N LYS A 27 -32.45 -51.50 -0.36
CA LYS A 27 -33.60 -52.05 0.40
C LYS A 27 -34.65 -50.97 0.67
N LYS A 28 -34.22 -49.75 1.02
CA LYS A 28 -35.11 -48.61 1.26
C LYS A 28 -35.86 -48.23 -0.03
N CYS A 29 -35.14 -48.03 -1.14
CA CYS A 29 -35.77 -47.74 -2.43
C CYS A 29 -36.80 -48.81 -2.83
N ARG A 30 -36.48 -50.10 -2.64
CA ARG A 30 -37.40 -51.21 -2.98
C ARG A 30 -38.67 -51.28 -2.13
N LYS A 31 -38.74 -50.58 -0.99
CA LYS A 31 -39.97 -50.45 -0.20
C LYS A 31 -40.94 -49.45 -0.84
N GLU A 32 -40.41 -48.48 -1.55
CA GLU A 32 -41.18 -47.37 -2.15
C GLU A 32 -41.41 -47.59 -3.66
N PHE A 33 -40.46 -48.22 -4.35
CA PHE A 33 -40.45 -48.45 -5.79
C PHE A 33 -40.14 -49.91 -6.14
N ASN A 34 -40.41 -50.32 -7.39
CA ASN A 34 -40.03 -51.65 -7.85
C ASN A 34 -38.52 -51.74 -8.20
N LYS A 35 -38.00 -52.98 -8.28
CA LYS A 35 -36.57 -53.23 -8.58
C LYS A 35 -36.10 -52.59 -9.89
N LYS A 36 -36.94 -52.49 -10.91
CA LYS A 36 -36.58 -51.91 -12.21
C LYS A 36 -36.34 -50.40 -12.09
N ILE A 37 -37.18 -49.70 -11.34
CA ILE A 37 -37.03 -48.24 -11.09
C ILE A 37 -35.77 -47.98 -10.28
N CYS A 38 -35.58 -48.69 -9.16
CA CYS A 38 -34.39 -48.47 -8.33
C CYS A 38 -33.07 -48.71 -9.07
N LEU A 39 -33.05 -49.61 -10.06
CA LEU A 39 -31.85 -49.91 -10.85
C LEU A 39 -31.84 -49.18 -12.20
N ALA A 40 -32.81 -48.31 -12.46
CA ALA A 40 -32.80 -47.47 -13.65
C ALA A 40 -31.75 -46.38 -13.48
N ASP A 41 -31.29 -45.88 -14.62
CA ASP A 41 -30.35 -44.76 -14.76
C ASP A 41 -30.91 -43.97 -15.95
N GLU A 42 -31.59 -42.86 -15.64
CA GLU A 42 -32.42 -42.13 -16.60
C GLU A 42 -31.59 -41.11 -17.40
N ASP A 43 -30.68 -40.41 -16.74
CA ASP A 43 -29.77 -39.44 -17.35
C ASP A 43 -28.45 -40.05 -17.85
N LYS A 44 -28.21 -41.33 -17.54
CA LYS A 44 -27.09 -42.15 -18.03
C LYS A 44 -25.74 -41.72 -17.50
N ASP A 45 -25.69 -41.24 -16.27
CA ASP A 45 -24.45 -40.83 -15.60
C ASP A 45 -23.72 -41.99 -14.87
N ASN A 46 -24.28 -43.20 -14.94
CA ASN A 46 -23.83 -44.43 -14.29
C ASN A 46 -24.06 -44.48 -12.77
N VAL A 47 -24.90 -43.59 -12.24
CA VAL A 47 -25.43 -43.65 -10.88
C VAL A 47 -26.87 -44.18 -10.95
N PRO A 48 -27.16 -45.34 -10.35
CA PRO A 48 -28.52 -45.87 -10.38
C PRO A 48 -29.44 -45.01 -9.50
N PHE A 49 -30.71 -44.88 -9.89
CA PHE A 49 -31.76 -44.05 -9.25
C PHE A 49 -31.79 -44.06 -7.72
N TYR A 50 -31.47 -45.20 -7.09
CA TYR A 50 -31.48 -45.32 -5.62
C TYR A 50 -30.29 -44.65 -4.90
N LEU A 51 -29.22 -44.33 -5.62
CA LEU A 51 -28.03 -43.61 -5.14
C LEU A 51 -27.94 -42.19 -5.71
N ASP A 52 -28.67 -41.93 -6.80
CA ASP A 52 -28.66 -40.68 -7.52
C ASP A 52 -29.51 -39.62 -6.81
N LYS A 53 -28.89 -38.48 -6.50
CA LYS A 53 -29.57 -37.32 -5.91
C LYS A 53 -30.22 -36.43 -6.94
N CYS A 54 -29.85 -36.54 -8.21
CA CYS A 54 -30.35 -35.75 -9.33
C CYS A 54 -30.78 -36.65 -10.51
N PRO A 55 -31.83 -37.47 -10.36
CA PRO A 55 -32.19 -38.53 -11.34
C PRO A 55 -32.48 -38.12 -12.79
N THR A 56 -32.50 -36.83 -13.08
CA THR A 56 -32.82 -36.26 -14.39
C THR A 56 -31.71 -35.35 -14.91
N GLU A 57 -30.61 -35.19 -14.17
CA GLU A 57 -29.51 -34.28 -14.48
C GLU A 57 -28.17 -34.97 -14.23
N SER A 58 -27.48 -35.34 -15.31
CA SER A 58 -26.23 -36.09 -15.23
C SER A 58 -25.16 -35.42 -14.37
N GLY A 59 -24.53 -36.20 -13.48
CA GLY A 59 -23.43 -35.74 -12.65
C GLY A 59 -22.38 -36.82 -12.33
N PRO A 60 -21.25 -36.41 -11.74
CA PRO A 60 -20.22 -37.35 -11.32
C PRO A 60 -20.66 -38.22 -10.13
N ILE A 61 -20.14 -39.45 -10.07
CA ILE A 61 -20.35 -40.38 -8.94
C ILE A 61 -19.91 -39.73 -7.63
N GLU A 62 -18.83 -38.94 -7.65
CA GLU A 62 -18.31 -38.22 -6.49
C GLU A 62 -19.31 -37.21 -5.91
N ASN A 63 -20.29 -36.75 -6.69
CA ASN A 63 -21.37 -35.87 -6.25
C ASN A 63 -22.74 -36.55 -6.29
N LEU A 64 -22.77 -37.89 -6.23
CA LEU A 64 -23.98 -38.70 -6.17
C LEU A 64 -24.94 -38.39 -7.34
N GLY A 65 -24.39 -38.29 -8.55
CA GLY A 65 -25.14 -38.07 -9.78
C GLY A 65 -25.59 -36.63 -10.01
N CYS A 66 -25.25 -35.69 -9.13
CA CYS A 66 -25.59 -34.28 -9.34
C CYS A 66 -24.46 -33.49 -10.03
N PRO A 67 -24.76 -32.55 -10.95
CA PRO A 67 -23.77 -31.58 -11.40
C PRO A 67 -23.28 -30.71 -10.23
N TRP A 68 -22.03 -30.24 -10.30
CA TRP A 68 -21.53 -29.25 -9.36
C TRP A 68 -22.10 -27.87 -9.74
N PRO A 69 -22.56 -27.06 -8.79
CA PRO A 69 -22.99 -25.70 -9.07
C PRO A 69 -21.81 -24.81 -9.50
N ASP A 70 -22.13 -23.79 -10.28
CA ASP A 70 -21.29 -22.64 -10.60
C ASP A 70 -22.14 -21.40 -10.25
N THR A 71 -21.91 -20.87 -9.05
CA THR A 71 -22.78 -19.89 -8.39
C THR A 71 -22.69 -18.51 -9.04
N ASP A 72 -21.51 -18.09 -9.47
CA ASP A 72 -21.28 -16.78 -10.08
C ASP A 72 -21.14 -16.81 -11.61
N LYS A 73 -21.12 -18.01 -12.20
CA LYS A 73 -21.20 -18.28 -13.65
C LYS A 73 -19.97 -17.83 -14.39
N ASP A 74 -18.80 -17.97 -13.79
CA ASP A 74 -17.52 -17.62 -14.41
C ASP A 74 -16.90 -18.78 -15.24
N GLY A 75 -17.50 -19.97 -15.16
CA GLY A 75 -17.07 -21.17 -15.87
C GLY A 75 -16.22 -22.13 -15.04
N LEU A 76 -15.91 -21.81 -13.78
CA LEU A 76 -15.41 -22.74 -12.77
C LEU A 76 -16.56 -23.17 -11.84
N VAL A 77 -16.65 -24.46 -11.58
CA VAL A 77 -17.60 -24.96 -10.59
C VAL A 77 -17.13 -24.60 -9.18
N ASP A 78 -18.06 -24.37 -8.25
CA ASP A 78 -17.80 -23.88 -6.89
C ASP A 78 -16.74 -24.68 -6.13
N LYS A 79 -16.57 -25.97 -6.45
CA LYS A 79 -15.55 -26.84 -5.83
C LYS A 79 -14.12 -26.56 -6.28
N ASP A 80 -13.96 -25.98 -7.47
CA ASP A 80 -12.67 -25.67 -8.11
C ASP A 80 -12.39 -24.15 -8.15
N ASP A 81 -13.40 -23.34 -7.81
CA ASP A 81 -13.33 -21.88 -7.72
C ASP A 81 -12.84 -21.42 -6.33
N ALA A 82 -11.86 -20.52 -6.32
CA ALA A 82 -11.34 -19.89 -5.10
C ALA A 82 -12.22 -18.73 -4.61
N CYS A 83 -13.08 -18.17 -5.47
CA CYS A 83 -14.03 -17.10 -5.20
C CYS A 83 -15.47 -17.42 -5.66
N PRO A 84 -16.17 -18.45 -5.11
CA PRO A 84 -17.47 -18.96 -5.60
C PRO A 84 -18.67 -17.99 -5.60
N SER A 85 -18.46 -16.73 -5.28
CA SER A 85 -19.51 -15.70 -5.22
C SER A 85 -19.14 -14.44 -5.98
N VAL A 86 -17.96 -14.41 -6.60
CA VAL A 86 -17.39 -13.24 -7.28
C VAL A 86 -16.67 -13.72 -8.53
N ALA A 87 -17.35 -13.61 -9.66
CA ALA A 87 -16.86 -14.12 -10.93
C ALA A 87 -15.44 -13.61 -11.26
N GLY A 88 -14.58 -14.53 -11.72
CA GLY A 88 -13.23 -14.22 -12.13
C GLY A 88 -12.72 -15.11 -13.27
N PRO A 89 -11.54 -14.79 -13.83
CA PRO A 89 -10.95 -15.62 -14.87
C PRO A 89 -10.49 -16.97 -14.33
N VAL A 90 -10.62 -18.01 -15.16
CA VAL A 90 -10.12 -19.36 -14.86
C VAL A 90 -8.62 -19.36 -14.56
N GLU A 91 -7.85 -18.48 -15.22
CA GLU A 91 -6.41 -18.30 -14.99
C GLU A 91 -6.08 -17.84 -13.56
N ASN A 92 -7.03 -17.20 -12.87
CA ASN A 92 -6.91 -16.78 -11.48
C ASN A 92 -7.81 -17.59 -10.53
N LYS A 93 -8.15 -18.83 -10.92
CA LYS A 93 -9.00 -19.73 -10.13
C LYS A 93 -10.35 -19.11 -9.76
N GLY A 94 -10.97 -18.40 -10.70
CA GLY A 94 -12.29 -17.80 -10.54
C GLY A 94 -12.31 -16.54 -9.68
N CYS A 95 -11.15 -16.03 -9.27
CA CYS A 95 -11.07 -14.75 -8.55
C CYS A 95 -10.74 -13.58 -9.50
N PRO A 96 -11.32 -12.37 -9.30
CA PRO A 96 -10.86 -11.18 -10.00
C PRO A 96 -9.38 -10.87 -9.69
N TRP A 97 -8.72 -10.18 -10.60
CA TRP A 97 -7.37 -9.65 -10.35
C TRP A 97 -7.47 -8.35 -9.55
N GLU A 98 -6.60 -8.21 -8.56
CA GLU A 98 -6.47 -7.00 -7.75
C GLU A 98 -5.65 -5.93 -8.50
N ASP A 99 -5.91 -4.67 -8.13
CA ASP A 99 -5.12 -3.49 -8.47
C ASP A 99 -4.89 -2.76 -7.13
N THR A 100 -3.77 -3.10 -6.48
CA THR A 100 -3.50 -2.74 -5.09
C THR A 100 -3.31 -1.23 -4.92
N ASP A 101 -2.83 -0.54 -5.96
CA ASP A 101 -2.54 0.89 -5.88
C ASP A 101 -3.51 1.78 -6.68
N GLY A 102 -4.38 1.18 -7.49
CA GLY A 102 -5.50 1.83 -8.16
C GLY A 102 -5.08 2.62 -9.40
N ASP A 103 -3.95 2.28 -10.04
CA ASP A 103 -3.44 2.99 -11.21
C ASP A 103 -4.08 2.54 -12.54
N GLY A 104 -4.87 1.48 -12.51
CA GLY A 104 -5.54 0.88 -13.66
C GLY A 104 -4.73 -0.20 -14.38
N VAL A 105 -3.55 -0.58 -13.86
CA VAL A 105 -2.74 -1.72 -14.24
C VAL A 105 -2.88 -2.78 -13.15
N LEU A 106 -3.40 -3.96 -13.51
CA LEU A 106 -3.60 -5.04 -12.54
C LEU A 106 -2.26 -5.48 -11.92
N ASP A 107 -2.26 -5.91 -10.67
CA ASP A 107 -1.04 -6.30 -9.93
C ASP A 107 -0.19 -7.35 -10.65
N LYS A 108 -0.82 -8.20 -11.47
CA LYS A 108 -0.13 -9.22 -12.28
C LYS A 108 0.64 -8.65 -13.49
N ASP A 109 0.25 -7.47 -13.96
CA ASP A 109 0.82 -6.76 -15.10
C ASP A 109 1.60 -5.50 -14.66
N ASP A 110 1.56 -5.16 -13.36
CA ASP A 110 2.25 -4.03 -12.77
C ASP A 110 3.62 -4.43 -12.21
N ASN A 111 4.67 -3.73 -12.65
CA ASN A 111 6.03 -3.90 -12.12
C ASN A 111 6.23 -3.22 -10.75
N CYS A 112 5.31 -2.34 -10.36
CA CYS A 112 5.30 -1.53 -9.17
C CYS A 112 3.94 -1.57 -8.44
N PRO A 113 3.41 -2.75 -8.04
CA PRO A 113 2.01 -2.99 -7.59
C PRO A 113 1.60 -2.33 -6.25
N THR A 114 2.38 -1.37 -5.77
CA THR A 114 2.09 -0.61 -4.54
C THR A 114 2.37 0.89 -4.75
N VAL A 115 2.74 1.30 -5.96
CA VAL A 115 3.20 2.63 -6.35
C VAL A 115 2.63 2.98 -7.72
N PRO A 116 1.56 3.82 -7.76
CA PRO A 116 0.84 4.09 -9.00
C PRO A 116 1.73 4.63 -10.12
N GLY A 117 1.51 4.15 -11.34
CA GLY A 117 2.15 4.62 -12.55
C GLY A 117 1.27 4.52 -13.78
N PRO A 118 1.69 5.09 -14.92
CA PRO A 118 0.92 4.94 -16.14
C PRO A 118 1.14 3.53 -16.73
N ALA A 119 0.11 2.99 -17.38
CA ALA A 119 0.22 1.79 -18.21
C ALA A 119 1.34 1.88 -19.27
N SER A 120 1.68 3.09 -19.75
CA SER A 120 2.80 3.30 -20.68
C SER A 120 4.17 3.00 -20.08
N ASN A 121 4.26 2.79 -18.77
CA ASN A 121 5.48 2.41 -18.06
C ASN A 121 5.24 1.18 -17.15
N ASN A 122 4.31 0.30 -17.53
CA ASN A 122 3.99 -0.95 -16.84
C ASN A 122 3.67 -0.75 -15.35
N GLY A 123 2.79 0.22 -15.06
CA GLY A 123 2.35 0.58 -13.70
C GLY A 123 3.43 1.20 -12.82
N CYS A 124 4.68 1.30 -13.30
CA CYS A 124 5.72 2.04 -12.59
C CYS A 124 5.67 3.54 -12.88
N TYR A 125 5.99 4.35 -11.87
CA TYR A 125 6.20 5.79 -12.02
C TYR A 125 7.27 6.12 -13.10
N VAL A 126 7.02 7.18 -13.86
CA VAL A 126 7.96 7.65 -14.91
C VAL A 126 8.88 8.72 -14.36
N ILE A 127 10.20 8.51 -14.48
CA ILE A 127 11.21 9.54 -14.27
C ILE A 127 11.55 10.16 -15.63
N SER A 128 11.02 11.35 -15.94
CA SER A 128 11.37 12.06 -17.18
C SER A 128 12.63 12.91 -17.00
N CYS A 129 13.79 12.37 -17.34
CA CYS A 129 15.04 13.13 -17.37
C CYS A 129 15.13 13.94 -18.68
N THR A 130 14.82 15.24 -18.65
CA THR A 130 15.29 16.15 -19.70
C THR A 130 16.73 16.58 -19.39
N LEU A 131 17.61 16.37 -20.36
CA LEU A 131 19.04 16.71 -20.27
C LEU A 131 19.24 18.16 -19.82
N GLY A 132 19.75 18.36 -18.59
CA GLY A 132 20.28 19.64 -18.11
C GLY A 132 19.46 20.38 -17.05
N ASN A 133 18.26 19.93 -16.70
CA ASN A 133 17.52 20.38 -15.52
C ASN A 133 17.14 19.15 -14.71
N GLU A 134 17.34 19.16 -13.38
CA GLU A 134 16.80 18.10 -12.50
C GLU A 134 15.32 17.90 -12.85
N PRO A 135 14.84 16.65 -13.01
CA PRO A 135 13.48 16.37 -13.46
C PRO A 135 12.49 17.10 -12.55
N GLN A 136 11.73 18.04 -13.11
CA GLN A 136 10.63 18.67 -12.41
C GLN A 136 9.50 17.63 -12.35
N ILE A 137 9.34 17.04 -11.17
CA ILE A 137 8.33 16.03 -10.92
C ILE A 137 6.97 16.71 -10.98
N LEU A 138 6.15 16.36 -11.98
CA LEU A 138 4.78 16.81 -12.07
C LEU A 138 3.94 16.00 -11.07
N MET A 139 3.88 16.46 -9.82
CA MET A 139 3.17 15.78 -8.71
C MET A 139 1.64 15.92 -8.79
N GLU A 140 1.10 16.34 -9.94
CA GLU A 140 -0.34 16.60 -10.18
C GLU A 140 -1.20 15.33 -10.21
N LYS A 141 -0.59 14.14 -10.25
CA LYS A 141 -1.31 12.86 -10.38
C LYS A 141 -1.32 11.98 -9.14
N PHE A 142 -0.74 12.42 -8.01
CA PHE A 142 -0.86 11.64 -6.79
C PHE A 142 -2.28 11.81 -6.24
N ASP A 143 -3.05 10.73 -6.21
CA ASP A 143 -4.32 10.70 -5.53
C ASP A 143 -4.10 11.14 -4.08
N MET A 144 -4.70 12.26 -3.68
CA MET A 144 -4.54 12.87 -2.36
C MET A 144 -5.11 11.99 -1.23
N ASN A 145 -5.64 10.81 -1.57
CA ASN A 145 -6.13 9.77 -0.70
C ASN A 145 -5.07 8.77 -0.21
N ILE A 146 -3.80 9.18 -0.07
CA ILE A 146 -2.80 8.36 0.65
C ILE A 146 -3.14 8.35 2.14
N GLN A 147 -4.06 7.47 2.53
CA GLN A 147 -4.49 7.31 3.91
C GLN A 147 -3.28 6.96 4.76
N ASN A 148 -3.05 7.72 5.83
CA ASN A 148 -1.98 7.50 6.80
C ASN A 148 -0.54 7.77 6.32
N ILE A 149 -0.31 8.57 5.26
CA ILE A 149 1.06 8.96 4.87
C ILE A 149 1.87 9.57 6.04
N ASP A 150 1.21 10.26 6.97
CA ASP A 150 1.83 10.75 8.21
C ASP A 150 2.48 9.64 9.04
N LYS A 151 1.80 8.49 9.16
CA LYS A 151 2.33 7.34 9.89
C LYS A 151 3.56 6.76 9.20
N ILE A 152 3.56 6.74 7.86
CA ILE A 152 4.68 6.26 7.05
C ILE A 152 5.88 7.19 7.23
N TYR A 153 5.68 8.50 7.16
CA TYR A 153 6.77 9.47 7.36
C TYR A 153 7.28 9.52 8.80
N ASP A 154 6.42 9.29 9.80
CA ASP A 154 6.84 9.19 11.20
C ASP A 154 7.81 8.02 11.47
N LEU A 155 7.89 7.03 10.58
CA LEU A 155 8.88 5.94 10.65
C LEU A 155 10.30 6.39 10.25
N ILE A 156 10.45 7.47 9.47
CA ILE A 156 11.74 7.86 8.89
C ILE A 156 12.18 9.29 9.23
N ASN A 157 11.26 10.23 9.43
CA ASN A 157 11.58 11.65 9.60
C ASN A 157 12.49 11.93 10.82
N LYS A 158 12.26 11.24 11.95
CA LYS A 158 13.12 11.31 13.15
C LYS A 158 14.49 10.69 12.92
N LYS A 159 14.52 9.52 12.27
CA LYS A 159 15.77 8.82 11.92
C LYS A 159 16.64 9.68 11.01
N ILE A 160 16.05 10.32 9.99
CA ILE A 160 16.76 11.23 9.10
C ILE A 160 17.42 12.37 9.88
N LEU A 161 16.68 13.01 10.80
CA LEU A 161 17.26 14.07 11.63
C LEU A 161 18.42 13.55 12.49
N ASP A 162 18.27 12.37 13.06
CA ASP A 162 19.32 11.73 13.86
C ASP A 162 20.57 11.43 13.02
N ASP A 163 20.40 10.79 11.87
CA ASP A 163 21.48 10.44 10.94
C ASP A 163 22.23 11.70 10.44
N ILE A 164 21.50 12.79 10.15
CA ILE A 164 22.12 14.06 9.75
C ILE A 164 22.92 14.67 10.91
N VAL A 165 22.34 14.70 12.12
CA VAL A 165 23.01 15.25 13.30
C VAL A 165 24.25 14.45 13.66
N GLU A 166 24.23 13.12 13.55
CA GLU A 166 25.40 12.29 13.84
C GLU A 166 26.58 12.57 12.90
N LYS A 167 26.32 12.97 11.66
CA LYS A 167 27.34 13.29 10.65
C LYS A 167 27.89 14.71 10.77
N ILE A 168 27.19 15.61 11.46
CA ILE A 168 27.65 17.00 11.63
C ILE A 168 28.72 17.05 12.73
N PRO A 169 29.85 17.75 12.52
CA PRO A 169 30.85 17.91 13.56
C PRO A 169 30.27 18.54 14.83
N LYS A 170 30.58 17.97 16.01
CA LYS A 170 30.05 18.45 17.30
C LYS A 170 30.26 19.95 17.54
N LYS A 171 31.31 20.55 17.00
CA LYS A 171 31.56 22.01 17.08
C LYS A 171 30.46 22.85 16.42
N ASP A 172 29.85 22.34 15.36
CA ASP A 172 28.85 23.03 14.55
C ASP A 172 27.43 22.81 15.14
N LEU A 173 27.24 21.68 15.83
CA LEU A 173 26.01 21.36 16.58
C LEU A 173 25.96 21.92 18.01
N MET A 174 27.06 21.87 18.77
CA MET A 174 27.05 22.19 20.21
C MET A 174 27.28 23.67 20.51
N GLY A 175 27.68 24.47 19.52
CA GLY A 175 27.77 25.92 19.68
C GLY A 175 26.38 26.59 19.76
N PRO A 176 26.26 27.78 20.37
CA PRO A 176 25.02 28.61 20.36
C PRO A 176 24.69 29.18 18.97
N LYS A 177 25.26 28.62 17.90
CA LYS A 177 25.26 29.18 16.55
C LYS A 177 24.52 28.33 15.52
N GLY A 178 24.30 27.05 15.81
CA GLY A 178 23.62 26.12 14.89
C GLY A 178 22.10 26.16 15.02
N PHE A 179 21.39 26.24 13.90
CA PHE A 179 19.93 26.10 13.81
C PHE A 179 19.53 25.17 12.65
N PHE A 180 18.37 24.52 12.77
CA PHE A 180 17.81 23.77 11.65
C PHE A 180 17.09 24.72 10.69
N TYR A 181 17.39 24.60 9.41
CA TYR A 181 16.66 25.27 8.35
C TYR A 181 16.01 24.21 7.47
N LEU A 182 14.70 24.05 7.62
CA LEU A 182 13.94 22.99 6.96
C LEU A 182 13.24 23.55 5.73
N GLN A 183 13.47 22.93 4.58
CA GLN A 183 12.63 23.17 3.41
C GLN A 183 11.20 22.74 3.75
N TYR A 184 10.24 23.64 3.54
CA TYR A 184 8.84 23.40 3.79
C TYR A 184 8.04 23.64 2.50
N ILE A 185 6.96 24.40 2.57
CA ILE A 185 6.08 24.73 1.44
C ILE A 185 6.80 25.60 0.39
N ASP A 186 6.57 25.31 -0.89
CA ASP A 186 6.92 26.23 -1.97
C ASP A 186 5.72 27.12 -2.33
N HIS A 187 5.93 28.43 -2.19
CA HIS A 187 4.93 29.47 -2.47
C HIS A 187 4.69 29.67 -3.97
N LYS A 188 5.64 29.30 -4.83
CA LYS A 188 5.47 29.36 -6.29
C LYS A 188 4.39 28.41 -6.78
N SER A 189 4.04 27.44 -5.94
CA SER A 189 3.24 26.29 -6.34
C SER A 189 1.80 26.34 -5.92
N TYR A 190 1.24 27.48 -5.50
CA TYR A 190 -0.21 27.69 -5.36
C TYR A 190 -0.56 29.11 -4.88
N ILE A 191 -0.53 30.11 -5.77
CA ILE A 191 -1.13 31.43 -5.44
C ILE A 191 -2.05 32.01 -6.53
N ASP A 192 -1.93 31.68 -7.81
CA ASP A 192 -2.97 32.01 -8.80
C ASP A 192 -3.06 31.02 -9.98
N GLU A 193 -4.19 31.03 -10.69
CA GLU A 193 -4.48 30.21 -11.88
C GLU A 193 -3.71 30.65 -13.14
N ASN A 194 -2.90 31.72 -13.07
CA ASN A 194 -2.27 32.40 -14.20
C ASN A 194 -0.73 32.34 -14.17
N THR A 195 -0.12 31.81 -13.12
CA THR A 195 1.33 31.74 -12.95
C THR A 195 1.87 30.47 -13.61
N PRO A 196 2.81 30.58 -14.58
CA PRO A 196 3.40 29.40 -15.22
C PRO A 196 4.09 28.49 -14.20
N ASP A 197 3.65 27.24 -14.12
CA ASP A 197 4.22 26.20 -13.27
C ASP A 197 5.71 25.99 -13.59
N ASN A 198 6.56 26.34 -12.63
CA ASN A 198 8.00 26.11 -12.70
C ASN A 198 8.57 25.42 -11.46
N GLY A 199 7.73 24.62 -10.79
CA GLY A 199 8.18 23.58 -9.88
C GLY A 199 7.65 23.72 -8.45
N LEU A 200 6.58 22.97 -8.16
CA LEU A 200 6.43 21.99 -7.06
C LEU A 200 4.93 21.84 -6.74
N SER A 201 4.17 21.20 -7.63
CA SER A 201 2.70 21.13 -7.64
C SER A 201 2.06 20.70 -6.30
N PRO A 202 0.73 20.85 -6.10
CA PRO A 202 0.02 20.60 -4.82
C PRO A 202 0.43 19.35 -4.05
N GLY A 203 0.79 18.28 -4.76
CA GLY A 203 1.35 17.06 -4.17
C GLY A 203 2.59 17.31 -3.33
N TYR A 204 3.52 18.17 -3.75
CA TYR A 204 4.72 18.52 -2.98
C TYR A 204 4.34 19.15 -1.65
N ASN A 205 3.53 20.21 -1.71
CA ASN A 205 3.10 20.95 -0.53
C ASN A 205 2.30 20.05 0.41
N PHE A 206 1.50 19.12 -0.10
CA PHE A 206 0.89 18.10 0.73
C PHE A 206 1.96 17.21 1.41
N LEU A 207 2.82 16.53 0.66
CA LEU A 207 3.78 15.58 1.23
C LEU A 207 4.79 16.24 2.20
N ILE A 208 5.32 17.43 1.89
CA ILE A 208 6.28 18.10 2.77
C ILE A 208 5.66 18.50 4.11
N THR A 209 4.38 18.85 4.13
CA THR A 209 3.67 19.21 5.37
C THR A 209 3.32 17.98 6.22
N ARG A 210 3.16 16.82 5.58
CA ARG A 210 3.03 15.51 6.25
C ARG A 210 4.38 15.02 6.78
N PHE A 211 5.46 15.25 6.04
CA PHE A 211 6.81 14.86 6.43
C PHE A 211 7.33 15.69 7.62
N TRP A 212 7.27 17.02 7.51
CA TRP A 212 7.61 17.96 8.59
C TRP A 212 6.38 18.33 9.43
N ASN A 213 5.79 17.31 10.06
CA ASN A 213 4.63 17.47 10.93
C ASN A 213 5.00 17.90 12.38
N GLN A 214 4.00 18.16 13.22
CA GLN A 214 4.19 18.51 14.63
C GLN A 214 5.10 17.51 15.38
N ASN A 215 4.94 16.21 15.17
CA ASN A 215 5.64 15.17 15.94
C ASN A 215 7.15 15.28 15.77
N VAL A 216 7.62 15.40 14.52
CA VAL A 216 9.06 15.49 14.23
C VAL A 216 9.64 16.85 14.60
N LEU A 217 8.88 17.93 14.46
CA LEU A 217 9.33 19.28 14.85
C LEU A 217 9.46 19.40 16.38
N GLU A 218 8.51 18.84 17.12
CA GLU A 218 8.61 18.76 18.59
C GLU A 218 9.78 17.86 19.03
N TYR A 219 9.95 16.72 18.36
CA TYR A 219 11.07 15.82 18.60
C TYR A 219 12.42 16.54 18.43
N ALA A 220 12.62 17.19 17.28
CA ALA A 220 13.83 17.93 16.97
C ALA A 220 14.11 19.03 18.02
N ARG A 221 13.08 19.82 18.36
CA ARG A 221 13.17 20.89 19.36
C ARG A 221 13.52 20.33 20.74
N LYS A 222 12.90 19.24 21.18
CA LYS A 222 13.11 18.63 22.51
C LYS A 222 14.48 17.96 22.63
N LYS A 223 14.87 17.18 21.62
CA LYS A 223 16.12 16.41 21.60
C LYS A 223 17.34 17.30 21.41
N TYR A 224 17.32 18.21 20.44
CA TYR A 224 18.49 19.00 20.06
C TYR A 224 18.52 20.39 20.69
N GLY A 225 17.37 20.92 21.12
CA GLY A 225 17.29 22.22 21.79
C GLY A 225 17.70 23.42 20.92
N LYS A 226 17.73 23.26 19.59
CA LYS A 226 18.07 24.31 18.63
C LYS A 226 16.83 24.99 18.05
N ASP A 227 17.00 26.22 17.58
CA ASP A 227 15.98 26.92 16.82
C ASP A 227 15.73 26.16 15.50
N ILE A 228 14.46 26.11 15.08
CA ILE A 228 14.04 25.52 13.80
C ILE A 228 13.35 26.63 13.00
N TYR A 229 13.89 26.88 11.80
CA TYR A 229 13.35 27.81 10.83
C TYR A 229 12.72 27.03 9.70
N LEU A 230 11.45 27.31 9.40
CA LEU A 230 10.82 26.81 8.18
C LEU A 230 11.11 27.79 7.04
N SER A 231 11.44 27.26 5.86
CA SER A 231 11.90 28.07 4.73
C SER A 231 10.87 29.08 4.22
N THR A 232 9.58 28.77 4.37
CA THR A 232 8.46 29.49 3.75
C THR A 232 8.01 30.68 4.60
N PRO A 233 8.04 31.92 4.05
CA PRO A 233 7.28 33.03 4.62
C PRO A 233 5.77 32.80 4.40
N MET A 234 4.99 32.84 5.47
CA MET A 234 3.54 32.63 5.44
C MET A 234 2.83 33.98 5.53
N SER A 235 2.44 34.54 4.38
CA SER A 235 1.65 35.77 4.35
C SER A 235 0.36 35.62 5.16
N HIS A 236 0.00 36.68 5.89
CA HIS A 236 -1.22 36.71 6.69
C HIS A 236 -2.48 36.46 5.85
N GLU A 237 -2.47 36.91 4.58
CA GLU A 237 -3.57 36.76 3.63
C GLU A 237 -3.86 35.30 3.27
N TYR A 238 -2.83 34.45 3.24
CA TYR A 238 -2.95 33.05 2.82
C TYR A 238 -2.98 32.05 3.99
N LEU A 239 -3.13 32.52 5.23
CA LEU A 239 -3.13 31.63 6.41
C LEU A 239 -4.22 30.56 6.37
N SER A 240 -5.39 30.86 5.80
CA SER A 240 -6.47 29.87 5.61
C SER A 240 -6.07 28.76 4.62
N THR A 241 -5.43 29.13 3.51
CA THR A 241 -4.90 28.19 2.51
C THR A 241 -3.83 27.31 3.13
N TYR A 242 -2.88 27.90 3.86
CA TYR A 242 -1.85 27.15 4.55
C TYR A 242 -2.43 26.21 5.61
N HIS A 243 -3.42 26.66 6.38
CA HIS A 243 -4.09 25.82 7.37
C HIS A 243 -4.70 24.57 6.72
N LYS A 244 -5.38 24.73 5.59
CA LYS A 244 -5.97 23.62 4.83
C LYS A 244 -4.93 22.60 4.37
N ILE A 245 -3.78 23.05 3.87
CA ILE A 245 -2.72 22.17 3.37
C ILE A 245 -2.01 21.45 4.53
N ILE A 246 -1.62 22.22 5.56
CA ILE A 246 -0.81 21.74 6.69
C ILE A 246 -1.61 20.82 7.63
N GLY A 247 -2.91 21.08 7.78
CA GLY A 247 -3.79 20.39 8.72
C GLY A 247 -3.70 20.94 10.14
N ASP A 248 -4.79 20.75 10.89
CA ASP A 248 -5.04 21.41 12.18
C ASP A 248 -3.91 21.23 13.20
N SER A 249 -3.42 20.01 13.40
CA SER A 249 -2.42 19.71 14.46
C SER A 249 -1.11 20.46 14.21
N SER A 250 -0.51 20.25 13.03
CA SER A 250 0.74 20.87 12.63
C SER A 250 0.61 22.38 12.52
N PHE A 251 -0.49 22.89 11.95
CA PHE A 251 -0.72 24.32 11.80
C PHE A 251 -0.85 25.02 13.16
N ASN A 252 -1.69 24.50 14.06
CA ASN A 252 -1.88 25.09 15.39
C ASN A 252 -0.60 25.06 16.22
N TYR A 253 0.23 24.02 16.08
CA TYR A 253 1.55 23.97 16.69
C TYR A 253 2.48 25.05 16.14
N MET A 254 2.56 25.15 14.82
CA MET A 254 3.37 26.11 14.08
C MET A 254 3.01 27.57 14.38
N MET A 255 1.73 27.89 14.47
CA MET A 255 1.24 29.26 14.71
C MET A 255 1.59 29.81 16.09
N LYS A 256 1.94 28.96 17.08
CA LYS A 256 2.51 29.40 18.37
C LYS A 256 3.85 30.11 18.20
N TYR A 257 4.53 29.89 17.07
CA TYR A 257 5.88 30.36 16.74
C TYR A 257 5.90 31.32 15.54
N TYR A 258 4.73 31.72 15.05
CA TYR A 258 4.60 32.60 13.90
C TYR A 258 4.86 34.06 14.28
N SER A 259 5.73 34.73 13.51
CA SER A 259 6.04 36.14 13.66
C SER A 259 5.29 36.96 12.62
N LYS A 260 4.36 37.83 13.07
CA LYS A 260 3.64 38.76 12.19
C LYS A 260 4.56 39.76 11.47
N GLN A 261 5.71 40.09 12.06
CA GLN A 261 6.66 41.05 11.48
C GLN A 261 7.50 40.43 10.36
N SER A 262 8.03 39.23 10.58
CA SER A 262 8.88 38.55 9.60
C SER A 262 8.11 37.63 8.66
N LEU A 263 6.82 37.37 8.96
CA LEU A 263 5.97 36.38 8.30
C LEU A 263 6.56 34.95 8.37
N LYS A 264 7.51 34.69 9.27
CA LYS A 264 8.20 33.41 9.36
C LYS A 264 7.79 32.64 10.61
N ILE A 265 7.94 31.32 10.50
CA ILE A 265 7.86 30.40 11.63
C ILE A 265 9.26 30.14 12.14
N LYS A 266 9.50 30.54 13.40
CA LYS A 266 10.73 30.29 14.13
C LYS A 266 10.39 29.53 15.42
N ILE A 267 10.52 28.21 15.39
CA ILE A 267 10.29 27.39 16.56
C ILE A 267 11.49 27.53 17.48
N ALA A 268 11.29 28.22 18.61
CA ALA A 268 12.35 28.51 19.56
C ALA A 268 12.82 27.24 20.29
N GLY A 269 14.13 26.99 20.22
CA GLY A 269 14.85 25.99 20.98
C GLY A 269 15.09 26.40 22.43
N LYS A 270 15.97 25.67 23.13
CA LYS A 270 16.42 26.00 24.49
C LYS A 270 17.54 27.03 24.49
N GLN A 271 18.30 27.11 23.39
CA GLN A 271 19.44 28.01 23.23
C GLN A 271 19.13 29.01 22.10
N PRO A 272 19.25 30.33 22.34
CA PRO A 272 19.11 31.32 21.28
C PRO A 272 20.23 31.15 20.25
N THR A 273 19.89 31.18 18.97
CA THR A 273 20.86 31.02 17.88
C THR A 273 21.33 32.35 17.30
N ASN A 274 22.62 32.44 17.01
CA ASN A 274 23.17 33.47 16.11
C ASN A 274 23.09 32.96 14.66
N PHE A 275 22.80 33.84 13.70
CA PHE A 275 22.55 33.50 12.27
C PHE A 275 23.78 32.99 11.49
N ASP A 276 24.81 32.47 12.16
CA ASP A 276 26.11 32.18 11.55
C ASP A 276 26.21 30.76 10.94
N SER A 277 25.32 29.81 11.29
CA SER A 277 25.45 28.42 10.82
C SER A 277 24.10 27.70 10.69
N SER A 278 23.55 27.64 9.48
CA SER A 278 22.37 26.83 9.15
C SER A 278 22.74 25.37 8.89
N ILE A 279 21.90 24.47 9.42
CA ILE A 279 21.82 23.07 9.00
C ILE A 279 20.65 23.00 8.02
N ASP A 280 20.96 23.20 6.74
CA ASP A 280 19.98 23.22 5.66
C ASP A 280 19.58 21.78 5.28
N ILE A 281 18.32 21.42 5.53
CA ILE A 281 17.77 20.10 5.22
C ILE A 281 16.70 20.25 4.16
N ARG A 282 16.93 19.59 3.02
CA ARG A 282 16.03 19.55 1.88
C ARG A 282 15.44 18.15 1.74
N VAL A 283 14.12 18.07 1.52
CA VAL A 283 13.45 16.80 1.24
C VAL A 283 12.77 16.92 -0.11
N SER A 284 13.23 16.12 -1.07
CA SER A 284 12.64 16.04 -2.41
C SER A 284 11.92 14.70 -2.55
N PHE A 285 10.63 14.76 -2.86
CA PHE A 285 9.81 13.58 -3.06
C PHE A 285 9.93 13.14 -4.52
N ILE A 286 10.53 11.97 -4.76
CA ILE A 286 10.52 11.33 -6.08
C ILE A 286 9.15 10.68 -6.29
N THR A 287 8.68 9.97 -5.27
CA THR A 287 7.30 9.54 -5.07
C THR A 287 6.94 9.77 -3.60
N PRO A 288 5.68 9.57 -3.16
CA PRO A 288 5.32 9.55 -1.74
C PRO A 288 6.11 8.51 -0.92
N TYR A 289 6.62 7.47 -1.58
CA TYR A 289 7.34 6.36 -0.97
C TYR A 289 8.83 6.37 -1.28
N GLN A 290 9.32 7.32 -2.07
CA GLN A 290 10.74 7.43 -2.41
C GLN A 290 11.20 8.88 -2.24
N ILE A 291 12.08 9.12 -1.28
CA ILE A 291 12.50 10.45 -0.88
C ILE A 291 14.00 10.62 -0.99
N ARG A 292 14.42 11.76 -1.52
CA ARG A 292 15.81 12.23 -1.50
C ARG A 292 15.93 13.28 -0.40
N VAL A 293 16.81 13.02 0.56
CA VAL A 293 17.14 13.97 1.62
C VAL A 293 18.51 14.55 1.33
N SER A 294 18.60 15.86 1.17
CA SER A 294 19.88 16.55 0.95
C SER A 294 20.24 17.43 2.13
N TYR A 295 21.52 17.40 2.50
CA TYR A 295 22.12 18.31 3.47
C TYR A 295 23.57 18.61 3.03
N TYR A 296 23.98 19.88 3.05
CA TYR A 296 25.23 20.35 2.43
C TYR A 296 25.42 19.83 0.98
N GLN A 297 26.53 19.17 0.67
CA GLN A 297 26.86 18.59 -0.64
C GLN A 297 26.51 17.10 -0.74
N SER A 298 25.80 16.56 0.26
CA SER A 298 25.46 15.14 0.35
C SER A 298 23.95 14.94 0.19
N TYR A 299 23.57 13.77 -0.32
CA TYR A 299 22.17 13.36 -0.35
C TYR A 299 22.04 11.88 -0.01
N THR A 300 20.90 11.51 0.52
CA THR A 300 20.56 10.12 0.83
C THR A 300 19.20 9.82 0.22
N LEU A 301 19.10 8.68 -0.47
CA LEU A 301 17.88 8.21 -1.12
C LEU A 301 17.27 7.09 -0.29
N TYR A 302 15.99 7.23 0.05
CA TYR A 302 15.22 6.25 0.79
C TYR A 302 14.01 5.79 -0.02
N GLU A 303 13.63 4.54 0.16
CA GLU A 303 12.46 3.92 -0.45
C GLU A 303 11.67 3.11 0.60
N TYR A 304 10.36 3.32 0.64
CA TYR A 304 9.45 2.60 1.49
C TYR A 304 8.92 1.37 0.76
N LYS A 305 9.24 0.19 1.28
CA LYS A 305 8.81 -1.11 0.75
C LYS A 305 8.60 -2.10 1.89
N ASN A 306 7.60 -2.98 1.76
CA ASN A 306 7.29 -4.02 2.75
C ASN A 306 7.16 -3.47 4.19
N ASN A 307 6.41 -2.37 4.35
CA ASN A 307 6.21 -1.68 5.64
C ASN A 307 7.49 -1.15 6.32
N SER A 308 8.54 -0.85 5.54
CA SER A 308 9.81 -0.36 6.06
C SER A 308 10.49 0.62 5.11
N TRP A 309 11.20 1.60 5.65
CA TRP A 309 12.07 2.48 4.87
C TRP A 309 13.46 1.87 4.71
N ASN A 310 13.92 1.76 3.47
CA ASN A 310 15.19 1.19 3.09
C ASN A 310 16.09 2.26 2.51
N LEU A 311 17.38 2.19 2.84
CA LEU A 311 18.41 3.03 2.23
C LEU A 311 18.69 2.49 0.81
N VAL A 312 18.47 3.32 -0.21
CA VAL A 312 18.75 2.97 -1.61
C VAL A 312 20.14 3.44 -2.01
N LYS A 313 20.51 4.65 -1.60
CA LYS A 313 21.80 5.27 -1.92
C LYS A 313 22.20 6.28 -0.86
N GLU A 314 23.50 6.36 -0.59
CA GLU A 314 24.15 7.38 0.22
C GLU A 314 25.30 8.03 -0.56
#